data_AF-A0A7C3TXC5-F1
#
_entry.id   AF-A0A7C3TXC5-F1
#
_cell.length_a   1.000
_cell.length_b   1.000
_cell.length_c   1.000
_cell.angle_alpha   90.00
_cell.angle_beta   90.00
_cell.angle_gamma   90.00
#
_symmetry.space_group_name_H-M   'P 1'
#
loop_
_entity.id
_entity.type
_entity.pdbx_description
1 polymer ?
#
loop_
_entity_poly.entity_id
_entity_poly.type
_entity_poly.pdbx_seq_one_letter_code
_entity_poly.pdbx_strand_id
1 'polypeptide(L)'
;MAAVAVACVIVVVAAVLLALRGPSFSISVSSGTLTIPRGGSENVTISYSPEVPPNLSTNFETGSAWINVSPTDPPFTFTVNVSSNAITGEYTVTVEAIDGNTGARATATFRVVVT
;
A
#
# COMPACT_ATOMS: atom_id res chain seq x y z
N MET A 1 -34.48 -22.75 -29.91
CA MET A 1 -33.46 -23.24 -28.94
C MET A 1 -32.20 -22.36 -29.02
N ALA A 2 -32.28 -21.07 -28.64
CA ALA A 2 -31.15 -20.13 -28.70
C ALA A 2 -30.83 -19.46 -27.34
N ALA A 3 -31.65 -19.69 -26.32
CA ALA A 3 -31.51 -19.03 -25.01
C ALA A 3 -30.42 -19.66 -24.12
N VAL A 4 -30.08 -20.94 -24.34
CA VAL A 4 -29.13 -21.67 -23.48
C VAL A 4 -27.67 -21.27 -23.76
N ALA A 5 -27.34 -20.97 -25.02
CA ALA A 5 -25.98 -20.59 -25.41
C ALA A 5 -25.60 -19.18 -24.92
N VAL A 6 -26.53 -18.23 -24.97
CA VAL A 6 -26.28 -16.83 -24.56
C VAL A 6 -26.07 -16.71 -23.05
N ALA A 7 -26.85 -17.45 -22.25
CA ALA A 7 -26.70 -17.47 -20.79
C ALA A 7 -25.34 -18.05 -20.36
N CYS A 8 -24.86 -19.11 -21.03
CA CYS A 8 -23.58 -19.72 -20.71
C CYS A 8 -22.40 -18.79 -21.00
N VAL A 9 -22.43 -18.06 -22.12
CA VAL A 9 -21.39 -17.08 -22.47
C VAL A 9 -21.36 -15.91 -21.49
N ILE A 10 -22.51 -15.40 -21.06
CA ILE A 10 -22.58 -14.29 -20.08
C ILE A 10 -22.07 -14.74 -18.70
N VAL A 11 -22.42 -15.95 -18.25
CA VAL A 11 -21.93 -16.50 -16.97
C VAL A 11 -20.43 -16.75 -17.02
N VAL A 12 -19.89 -17.25 -18.13
CA VAL A 12 -18.45 -17.43 -18.31
C VAL A 12 -17.72 -16.09 -18.38
N VAL A 13 -18.24 -15.09 -19.10
CA VAL A 13 -17.66 -13.75 -19.16
C VAL A 13 -17.74 -13.03 -17.80
N ALA A 14 -18.84 -13.16 -17.07
CA ALA A 14 -18.97 -12.62 -15.72
C ALA A 14 -18.06 -13.34 -14.73
N ALA A 15 -17.93 -14.67 -14.81
CA ALA A 15 -17.01 -15.44 -13.97
C ALA A 15 -15.53 -15.15 -14.31
N VAL A 16 -15.19 -14.92 -15.59
CA VAL A 16 -13.84 -14.51 -16.02
C VAL A 16 -13.55 -13.05 -15.63
N LEU A 17 -14.53 -12.15 -15.73
CA LEU A 17 -14.40 -10.76 -15.24
C LEU A 17 -14.30 -10.68 -13.71
N LEU A 18 -15.01 -11.56 -13.00
CA LEU A 18 -14.91 -11.71 -11.54
C LEU A 18 -13.60 -12.41 -11.14
N ALA A 19 -13.09 -13.34 -11.95
CA ALA A 19 -11.80 -14.02 -11.75
C ALA A 19 -10.59 -13.16 -12.14
N LEU A 20 -10.77 -12.08 -12.91
CA LEU A 20 -9.74 -11.06 -13.13
C LEU A 20 -9.50 -10.19 -11.89
N ARG A 21 -10.37 -10.28 -10.87
CA ARG A 21 -10.11 -9.77 -9.54
C ARG A 21 -9.44 -10.89 -8.76
N GLY A 22 -8.11 -10.91 -8.75
CA GLY A 22 -7.35 -11.71 -7.79
C GLY A 22 -7.84 -11.46 -6.34
N PRO A 23 -7.45 -12.28 -5.36
CA PRO A 23 -7.80 -12.04 -3.96
C PRO A 23 -7.49 -10.59 -3.59
N SER A 24 -8.53 -9.81 -3.29
CA SER A 24 -8.38 -8.41 -2.93
C SER A 24 -8.10 -8.32 -1.44
N PHE A 25 -6.97 -7.73 -1.08
CA PHE A 25 -6.68 -7.30 0.29
C PHE A 25 -6.64 -5.78 0.35
N SER A 26 -6.66 -5.25 1.55
CA SER A 26 -6.53 -3.83 1.84
C SER A 26 -5.40 -3.59 2.83
N ILE A 27 -4.85 -2.38 2.79
CA ILE A 27 -3.85 -1.94 3.76
C ILE A 27 -4.26 -0.64 4.42
N SER A 28 -3.83 -0.46 5.66
CA SER A 28 -3.99 0.79 6.41
C SER A 28 -2.73 1.07 7.22
N VAL A 29 -2.47 2.34 7.47
CA VAL A 29 -1.30 2.82 8.23
C VAL A 29 -1.71 3.22 9.64
N SER A 30 -0.84 2.98 10.62
CA SER A 30 -1.10 3.24 12.04
C SER A 30 -1.39 4.71 12.35
N SER A 31 -0.81 5.62 11.57
CA SER A 31 -1.12 7.05 11.62
C SER A 31 -1.27 7.63 10.23
N GLY A 32 -2.33 8.43 10.04
CA GLY A 32 -2.51 9.21 8.81
C GLY A 32 -1.60 10.44 8.74
N THR A 33 -1.01 10.88 9.86
CA THR A 33 -0.10 12.03 9.92
C THR A 33 0.98 11.83 10.97
N LEU A 34 2.24 11.98 10.57
CA LEU A 34 3.42 11.91 11.42
C LEU A 34 4.06 13.29 11.49
N THR A 35 4.32 13.79 12.69
CA THR A 35 5.07 15.05 12.88
C THR A 35 6.49 14.69 13.27
N ILE A 36 7.45 14.98 12.39
CA ILE A 36 8.84 14.55 12.56
C ILE A 36 9.73 15.80 12.46
N PRO A 37 10.56 16.11 13.46
CA PRO A 37 11.49 17.22 13.36
C PRO A 37 12.59 16.92 12.33
N ARG A 38 13.24 17.96 11.82
CA ARG A 38 14.45 17.79 10.98
C ARG A 38 15.49 16.89 11.67
N GLY A 39 15.99 15.89 10.95
CA GLY A 39 16.93 14.90 11.49
C GLY A 39 16.29 13.83 12.39
N GLY A 40 14.97 13.87 12.56
CA GLY A 40 14.19 12.91 13.35
C GLY A 40 13.75 11.68 12.55
N SER A 41 13.13 10.76 13.27
CA SER A 41 12.57 9.54 12.70
C SER A 41 11.40 9.03 13.53
N GLU A 42 10.38 8.46 12.87
CA GLU A 42 9.24 7.83 13.53
C GLU A 42 8.91 6.50 12.85
N ASN A 43 8.33 5.56 13.60
CA ASN A 43 7.89 4.28 13.05
C ASN A 43 6.45 4.36 12.57
N VAL A 44 6.16 3.70 11.45
CA VAL A 44 4.81 3.48 10.92
C VAL A 44 4.56 1.99 10.80
N THR A 45 3.36 1.56 11.18
CA THR A 45 2.93 0.16 11.07
C THR A 45 1.82 0.05 10.05
N ILE A 46 1.89 -0.97 9.20
CA ILE A 46 0.92 -1.30 8.17
C ILE A 46 0.11 -2.51 8.64
N SER A 47 -1.20 -2.36 8.63
CA SER A 47 -2.15 -3.44 8.87
C SER A 47 -2.76 -3.91 7.55
N TYR A 48 -3.10 -5.19 7.49
CA TYR A 48 -3.62 -5.86 6.31
C TYR A 48 -4.96 -6.50 6.65
N SER A 49 -5.91 -6.48 5.72
CA SER A 49 -7.22 -7.11 5.89
C SER A 49 -7.71 -7.68 4.55
N PRO A 50 -8.31 -8.89 4.53
CA PRO A 50 -8.64 -9.75 5.67
C PRO A 50 -7.45 -10.52 6.25
N GLU A 51 -6.46 -10.87 5.42
CA GLU A 51 -5.25 -11.60 5.81
C GLU A 51 -4.03 -11.02 5.06
N VAL A 52 -2.84 -11.32 5.56
CA VAL A 52 -1.58 -10.93 4.92
C VAL A 52 -1.26 -11.93 3.81
N PRO A 53 -1.07 -11.49 2.55
CA PRO A 53 -0.67 -12.41 1.49
C PRO A 53 0.67 -13.10 1.79
N PRO A 54 0.84 -14.38 1.44
CA PRO A 54 2.03 -15.16 1.80
C PRO A 54 3.31 -14.75 1.04
N ASN A 55 3.18 -14.05 -0.09
CA ASN A 55 4.30 -13.54 -0.88
C ASN A 55 4.18 -12.02 -1.07
N LEU A 56 4.14 -11.31 0.05
CA LEU A 56 3.92 -9.87 0.05
C LEU A 56 5.22 -9.09 -0.20
N SER A 57 5.17 -8.15 -1.12
CA SER A 57 6.19 -7.11 -1.30
C SER A 57 5.60 -5.74 -0.97
N THR A 58 6.45 -4.83 -0.49
CA THR A 58 6.05 -3.45 -0.20
C THR A 58 7.01 -2.47 -0.87
N ASN A 59 6.45 -1.38 -1.39
CA ASN A 59 7.20 -0.29 -1.98
C ASN A 59 6.71 1.04 -1.42
N PHE A 60 7.63 2.01 -1.33
CA PHE A 60 7.35 3.34 -0.82
C PHE A 60 7.69 4.38 -1.87
N GLU A 61 6.76 5.28 -2.11
CA GLU A 61 6.98 6.49 -2.87
C GLU A 61 6.93 7.68 -1.93
N THR A 62 8.05 8.40 -1.82
CA THR A 62 8.12 9.63 -1.03
C THR A 62 7.96 10.81 -1.97
N GLY A 63 7.07 11.75 -1.65
CA GLY A 63 6.91 12.98 -2.42
C GLY A 63 8.09 13.95 -2.31
N SER A 64 9.20 13.55 -1.69
CA SER A 64 10.35 14.40 -1.39
C SER A 64 11.60 13.59 -1.13
N ALA A 65 12.73 14.05 -1.68
CA ALA A 65 14.06 13.48 -1.44
C ALA A 65 14.53 13.67 0.03
N TRP A 66 13.85 14.52 0.80
CA TRP A 66 14.16 14.74 2.22
C TRP A 66 13.62 13.64 3.14
N ILE A 67 12.73 12.79 2.62
CA ILE A 67 12.09 11.71 3.36
C ILE A 67 12.59 10.39 2.81
N ASN A 68 13.13 9.58 3.72
CA ASN A 68 13.52 8.22 3.43
C ASN A 68 12.67 7.26 4.27
N VAL A 69 12.27 6.13 3.69
CA VAL A 69 11.56 5.07 4.41
C VAL A 69 12.42 3.82 4.36
N SER A 70 12.69 3.25 5.53
CA SER A 70 13.52 2.05 5.68
C SER A 70 12.71 0.95 6.36
N PRO A 71 12.80 -0.31 5.91
CA PRO A 71 12.15 -1.42 6.58
C PRO A 71 12.81 -1.67 7.96
N THR A 72 11.99 -1.84 8.99
CA THR A 72 12.43 -2.25 10.33
C THR A 72 12.08 -3.71 10.56
N ASP A 73 10.83 -4.09 10.25
CA ASP A 73 10.29 -5.44 10.32
C ASP A 73 9.31 -5.65 9.15
N PRO A 74 9.82 -5.95 7.95
CA PRO A 74 8.97 -6.04 6.76
C PRO A 74 8.08 -7.29 6.81
N PRO A 75 6.85 -7.22 6.26
CA PRO A 75 6.22 -6.10 5.55
C PRO A 75 5.35 -5.19 6.46
N PHE A 76 5.54 -5.18 7.78
CA PHE A 76 4.61 -4.56 8.72
C PHE A 76 5.08 -3.23 9.26
N THR A 77 6.34 -3.09 9.63
CA THR A 77 6.84 -1.89 10.31
C THR A 77 8.02 -1.28 9.58
N PHE A 78 7.96 0.04 9.40
CA PHE A 78 8.95 0.82 8.67
C PHE A 78 9.29 2.08 9.46
N THR A 79 10.54 2.51 9.39
CA THR A 79 10.99 3.78 9.95
C THR A 79 10.97 4.85 8.86
N VAL A 80 10.31 5.96 9.14
CA VAL A 80 10.32 7.18 8.31
C VAL A 80 11.38 8.11 8.88
N ASN A 81 12.39 8.43 8.08
CA ASN A 81 13.48 9.33 8.45
C ASN A 81 13.33 10.65 7.70
N VAL A 82 13.51 11.76 8.42
CA VAL A 82 13.54 13.11 7.84
C VAL A 82 14.97 13.64 7.90
N SER A 83 15.48 14.12 6.76
CA SER A 83 16.83 14.68 6.70
C SER A 83 16.99 15.91 7.60
N SER A 84 18.19 16.16 8.12
CA SER A 84 18.48 17.33 8.96
C SER A 84 18.39 18.67 8.21
N ASN A 85 18.56 18.65 6.89
CA ASN A 85 18.38 19.79 5.99
C ASN A 85 17.01 19.80 5.29
N ALA A 86 16.06 19.00 5.75
CA ALA A 86 14.71 18.96 5.19
C ALA A 86 14.01 20.33 5.32
N ILE A 87 13.25 20.71 4.29
CA ILE A 87 12.42 21.92 4.33
C ILE A 87 11.18 21.62 5.20
N THR A 88 10.83 22.54 6.11
CA THR A 88 9.60 22.45 6.90
C THR A 88 8.40 22.49 5.96
N GLY A 89 7.42 21.61 6.19
CA GLY A 89 6.28 21.48 5.31
C GLY A 89 5.64 20.11 5.44
N GLU A 90 4.65 19.87 4.60
CA GLU A 90 3.90 18.63 4.58
C GLU A 90 4.21 17.84 3.33
N TYR A 91 4.50 16.56 3.51
CA TYR A 91 4.86 15.64 2.44
C TYR A 91 3.97 14.42 2.50
N THR A 92 3.67 13.84 1.33
CA THR A 92 2.90 12.61 1.24
C THR A 92 3.85 11.44 1.03
N VAL A 93 3.59 10.35 1.76
CA VAL A 93 4.21 9.05 1.51
C VAL A 93 3.11 8.10 1.09
N THR A 94 3.30 7.46 -0.06
CA THR A 94 2.42 6.41 -0.57
C THR A 94 3.08 5.07 -0.33
N VAL A 95 2.33 4.16 0.25
CA VAL A 95 2.73 2.77 0.41
C VAL A 95 1.94 1.92 -0.54
N GLU A 96 2.64 1.06 -1.26
CA GLU A 96 2.06 0.04 -2.10
C GLU A 96 2.46 -1.34 -1.60
N ALA A 97 1.48 -2.21 -1.41
CA ALA A 97 1.67 -3.61 -1.10
C ALA A 97 1.20 -4.47 -2.27
N ILE A 98 1.98 -5.49 -2.63
CA ILE A 98 1.75 -6.34 -3.81
C ILE A 98 1.83 -7.79 -3.39
N ASP A 99 0.77 -8.56 -3.64
CA ASP A 99 0.84 -10.03 -3.55
C ASP A 99 1.54 -10.58 -4.79
N GLY A 100 2.76 -11.08 -4.63
CA GLY A 100 3.58 -11.64 -5.70
C GLY A 100 2.99 -12.90 -6.34
N ASN A 101 2.03 -13.57 -5.70
CA ASN A 101 1.41 -14.77 -6.26
C ASN A 101 0.26 -14.44 -7.21
N THR A 102 -0.53 -13.41 -6.89
CA THR A 102 -1.76 -13.07 -7.62
C THR A 102 -1.68 -11.76 -8.39
N GLY A 103 -0.69 -10.92 -8.09
CA GLY A 103 -0.58 -9.56 -8.61
C GLY A 103 -1.58 -8.58 -8.01
N ALA A 104 -2.33 -8.96 -6.96
CA ALA A 104 -3.23 -8.06 -6.25
C ALA A 104 -2.41 -6.94 -5.58
N ARG A 105 -2.92 -5.70 -5.65
CA ARG A 105 -2.26 -4.50 -5.11
C ARG A 105 -3.18 -3.78 -4.14
N ALA A 106 -2.61 -3.26 -3.07
CA ALA A 106 -3.29 -2.38 -2.14
C ALA A 106 -2.41 -1.16 -1.85
N THR A 107 -3.02 0.01 -1.70
CA THR A 107 -2.29 1.26 -1.43
C THR A 107 -2.85 1.96 -0.21
N ALA A 108 -1.97 2.63 0.53
CA ALA A 108 -2.32 3.54 1.62
C ALA A 108 -1.40 4.76 1.58
N THR A 109 -1.88 5.88 2.07
CA THR A 109 -1.12 7.13 2.11
C THR A 109 -1.13 7.71 3.52
N PHE A 110 -0.01 8.31 3.93
CA PHE A 110 0.07 9.13 5.12
C PHE A 110 0.87 10.40 4.85
N ARG A 111 0.70 11.38 5.74
CA ARG A 111 1.38 12.67 5.70
C ARG A 111 2.55 12.68 6.67
N VAL A 112 3.64 13.31 6.27
CA VAL A 112 4.78 13.64 7.13
C VAL A 112 4.87 15.15 7.21
N VAL A 113 4.61 15.70 8.38
CA VAL A 113 4.78 17.12 8.70
C VAL A 113 6.18 17.29 9.27
N VAL A 114 7.06 17.91 8.49
CA VAL A 114 8.42 18.25 8.91
C VAL A 114 8.37 19.56 9.68
N THR A 115 8.84 19.55 10.93
CA THR A 115 8.96 20.73 11.80
C THR A 115 10.41 21.18 11.93
#